data_AF-A0A961YHI7-F1
#
_entry.id   AF-A0A961YHI7-F1
#
_cell.length_a   1.000
_cell.length_b   1.000
_cell.length_c   1.000
_cell.angle_alpha   90.00
_cell.angle_beta   90.00
_cell.angle_gamma   90.00
#
_symmetry.space_group_name_H-M   'P 1'
#
loop_
_entity.id
_entity.type
_entity.pdbx_description
1 polymer ?
#
loop_
_entity_poly.entity_id
_entity_poly.type
_entity_poly.pdbx_seq_one_letter_code
_entity_poly.pdbx_strand_id
1 'polypeptide(L)' 'MPTIARFVTTLAVIAALVGAAMFYLANFVTPRNREMSVRIPASELEPVPIIRPAPPPPEPTGEEPAGEAEPAE' A
#
# COMPACT_ATOMS: atom_id res chain seq x y z
N MET A 1 48.96 17.31 -33.22
CA MET A 1 48.93 16.66 -31.89
C MET A 1 47.47 16.45 -31.50
N PRO A 2 47.02 15.20 -31.29
CA PRO A 2 45.60 14.84 -31.23
C PRO A 2 44.97 15.21 -29.88
N THR A 3 44.77 16.51 -29.62
CA THR A 3 44.23 17.01 -28.34
C THR A 3 42.73 16.78 -28.20
N ILE A 4 41.94 17.01 -29.26
CA ILE A 4 40.49 16.75 -29.25
C ILE A 4 40.18 15.25 -29.13
N ALA A 5 40.88 14.40 -29.89
CA ALA A 5 40.67 12.95 -29.81
C ALA A 5 40.92 12.43 -28.39
N ARG A 6 42.01 12.87 -27.74
CA ARG A 6 42.29 12.55 -26.34
C ARG A 6 41.18 13.03 -25.40
N PHE A 7 40.67 14.25 -25.59
CA PHE A 7 39.58 14.77 -24.78
C PHE A 7 38.31 13.91 -24.89
N VAL A 8 37.90 13.57 -26.12
CA VAL A 8 36.72 12.73 -26.36
C VAL A 8 36.93 11.32 -25.81
N THR A 9 38.11 10.73 -25.99
CA THR A 9 38.43 9.42 -25.41
C THR A 9 38.34 9.45 -23.89
N THR A 10 38.86 10.49 -23.24
CA THR A 10 38.74 10.63 -21.77
C THR A 10 37.27 10.68 -21.34
N LEU A 11 36.43 11.45 -22.04
CA LEU A 11 34.99 11.51 -21.73
C LEU A 11 34.30 10.15 -21.94
N ALA A 12 34.63 9.43 -23.02
CA ALA A 12 34.09 8.11 -23.28
C ALA A 12 34.45 7.11 -22.17
N VAL A 13 35.70 7.14 -21.69
CA VAL A 13 36.16 6.30 -20.57
C VAL A 13 35.41 6.65 -19.28
N ILE A 14 35.24 7.94 -18.97
CA ILE A 14 34.49 8.36 -17.77
C ILE A 14 33.04 7.89 -17.87
N ALA A 15 32.38 8.10 -19.01
CA ALA A 15 31.01 7.66 -19.22
C ALA A 15 30.88 6.13 -19.07
N ALA A 16 31.83 5.37 -19.62
CA ALA A 16 31.87 3.92 -19.47
C ALA A 16 32.05 3.50 -18.01
N LEU A 17 32.94 4.16 -17.24
CA LEU A 17 33.15 3.86 -15.83
C LEU A 17 31.90 4.16 -14.99
N VAL A 18 31.26 5.31 -15.20
CA VAL A 18 30.02 5.67 -14.48
C VAL A 18 28.89 4.71 -14.84
N GLY A 19 28.72 4.41 -16.13
CA GLY A 19 27.73 3.46 -16.60
C GLY A 19 27.95 2.06 -16.02
N ALA A 20 29.19 1.57 -16.03
CA ALA A 20 29.55 0.28 -15.44
C ALA A 20 29.31 0.25 -13.92
N ALA A 21 29.65 1.32 -13.20
CA ALA A 21 29.40 1.43 -11.77
C ALA A 21 27.90 1.38 -11.46
N MET A 22 27.07 2.14 -12.20
CA MET A 22 25.61 2.11 -12.04
C MET A 22 25.02 0.74 -12.38
N PHE A 23 25.44 0.13 -13.48
CA PHE A 23 25.02 -1.22 -13.85
C PHE A 23 25.39 -2.23 -12.76
N TYR A 24 26.60 -2.14 -12.22
CA TYR A 24 27.04 -3.02 -11.15
C TYR A 24 26.19 -2.85 -9.88
N LEU A 25 25.97 -1.61 -9.44
CA LEU A 25 25.13 -1.32 -8.27
C LEU A 25 23.71 -1.85 -8.45
N ALA A 26 23.10 -1.63 -9.61
CA ALA A 26 21.72 -2.04 -9.87
C ALA A 26 21.52 -3.55 -9.86
N ASN A 27 22.52 -4.33 -10.30
CA ASN A 27 22.39 -5.77 -10.47
C ASN A 27 22.97 -6.58 -9.31
N PHE A 28 24.03 -6.09 -8.66
CA PHE A 28 24.81 -6.87 -7.70
C PHE A 28 24.73 -6.35 -6.27
N VAL A 29 24.07 -5.21 -6.02
CA VAL A 29 23.92 -4.65 -4.68
C VAL A 29 22.47 -4.75 -4.23
N THR A 30 22.24 -5.49 -3.15
CA THR A 30 20.91 -5.60 -2.54
C THR A 30 20.60 -4.38 -1.68
N PRO A 31 19.42 -3.75 -1.81
CA PRO A 31 19.00 -2.67 -0.94
C PRO A 31 18.79 -3.17 0.50
N ARG A 32 19.25 -2.39 1.48
CA ARG A 32 19.01 -2.69 2.90
C ARG A 32 17.62 -2.21 3.28
N ASN A 33 16.73 -3.17 3.55
CA ASN A 33 15.42 -2.87 4.12
C ASN A 33 15.57 -2.50 5.60
N ARG A 34 15.03 -1.34 5.97
CA ARG A 34 14.98 -0.84 7.34
C ARG A 34 13.52 -0.74 7.76
N GLU A 35 13.21 -1.22 8.94
CA GLU A 35 11.94 -0.91 9.60
C GLU A 35 11.93 0.58 9.95
N MET A 36 10.96 1.31 9.40
CA MET A 36 10.73 2.73 9.69
C MET A 36 9.38 2.86 10.37
N SER A 37 9.39 2.97 11.71
CA SER A 37 8.19 3.32 12.46
C SER A 37 8.03 4.85 12.45
N VAL A 38 6.97 5.32 11.80
CA VAL A 38 6.56 6.72 11.88
C VAL A 38 5.45 6.80 12.90
N ARG A 39 5.67 7.58 13.97
CA ARG A 39 4.62 7.86 14.95
C ARG A 39 3.73 8.95 14.39
N ILE A 40 2.52 8.58 13.97
CA ILE A 40 1.52 9.53 13.48
C ILE A 40 0.92 10.23 14.71
N PRO A 41 1.11 11.55 14.88
CA PRO A 41 0.46 12.28 15.96
C PRO A 41 -1.04 12.34 15.71
N ALA A 42 -1.84 12.22 16.78
CA ALA A 42 -3.31 12.23 16.67
C ALA A 42 -3.86 13.51 16.03
N SER A 43 -3.11 14.62 16.08
CA SER A 43 -3.44 15.89 15.43
C SER A 43 -3.44 15.82 13.89
N GLU A 44 -2.77 14.83 13.29
CA GLU A 44 -2.70 14.61 11.84
C GLU A 44 -3.67 13.53 11.35
N LEU A 45 -4.35 12.83 12.27
CA LEU A 45 -5.36 11.82 11.92
C LEU A 45 -6.71 12.50 11.73
N GLU A 46 -7.20 12.56 10.49
CA GLU A 46 -8.60 12.86 10.23
C GLU A 46 -9.46 11.69 10.75
N PRO A 47 -10.39 11.92 11.69
CA PRO A 47 -11.25 10.86 12.20
C PRO A 47 -12.18 10.37 11.09
N VAL A 48 -11.87 9.24 10.45
CA VAL A 48 -12.82 8.56 9.59
C VAL A 48 -13.87 7.90 10.50
N PRO A 49 -15.14 8.32 10.45
CA PRO A 49 -16.18 7.70 11.25
C PRO A 49 -16.34 6.25 10.77
N ILE A 50 -15.99 5.30 11.65
CA ILE A 50 -16.28 3.89 11.41
C ILE A 50 -17.79 3.72 11.51
N ILE A 51 -18.46 3.68 10.35
CA ILE A 51 -19.87 3.32 10.27
C ILE A 51 -19.96 1.85 10.65
N ARG A 52 -20.33 1.59 11.91
CA ARG A 52 -20.73 0.26 12.33
C ARG A 52 -22.06 -0.03 11.62
N PRO A 53 -22.16 -1.07 10.78
CA PRO A 53 -23.45 -1.49 10.24
C PRO A 53 -24.42 -1.63 11.41
N ALA A 54 -25.61 -1.03 11.29
CA ALA A 54 -26.63 -1.22 12.30
C ALA A 54 -26.83 -2.74 12.49
N PRO A 55 -26.93 -3.22 13.75
CA PRO A 55 -27.32 -4.60 13.98
C PRO A 55 -28.55 -4.90 13.13
N PRO A 56 -28.61 -6.06 12.45
CA PRO A 56 -29.77 -6.42 11.64
C PRO A 56 -31.02 -6.22 12.51
N PRO A 57 -32.10 -5.64 11.95
CA PRO A 57 -33.36 -5.54 12.68
C PRO A 57 -33.66 -6.89 13.33
N PRO A 58 -34.21 -6.93 14.56
CA PRO A 58 -34.65 -8.20 15.11
C PRO A 58 -35.51 -8.86 14.05
N GLU A 59 -35.10 -10.06 13.61
CA GLU A 59 -35.90 -10.86 12.71
C GLU A 59 -37.31 -10.87 13.32
N PRO A 60 -38.38 -10.72 12.50
CA PRO A 60 -39.72 -10.84 13.03
C PRO A 60 -39.81 -12.25 13.61
N THR A 61 -39.65 -12.35 14.93
CA THR A 61 -40.05 -13.52 15.69
C THR A 61 -41.51 -13.67 15.32
N GLY A 62 -41.83 -14.71 14.57
CA GLY A 62 -43.20 -15.03 14.24
C GLY A 62 -43.95 -15.24 15.54
N GLU A 63 -44.57 -14.18 16.05
CA GLU A 63 -45.81 -14.29 16.81
C GLU A 63 -46.84 -14.75 15.79
N GLU A 64 -46.83 -16.07 15.62
CA GLU A 64 -47.92 -16.89 15.14
C GLU A 64 -49.20 -16.37 15.82
N PRO A 65 -50.18 -15.80 15.10
CA PRO A 65 -51.52 -15.73 15.64
C PRO A 65 -51.99 -17.18 15.62
N ALA A 66 -51.85 -17.88 16.75
CA ALA A 66 -52.51 -19.14 16.99
C ALA A 66 -53.99 -18.92 16.64
N GLY A 67 -54.43 -19.64 15.61
CA GLY A 67 -55.75 -19.51 15.06
C GLY A 67 -56.79 -19.66 16.16
N GLU A 68 -57.68 -18.69 16.22
CA GLU A 68 -59.02 -18.89 16.75
C GLU A 68 -59.66 -20.03 15.94
N ALA A 69 -59.53 -21.24 16.48
CA ALA A 69 -60.21 -22.42 16.02
C ALA A 69 -60.71 -23.16 17.27
N GLU A 70 -61.87 -22.74 17.77
CA GLU A 70 -62.72 -23.64 18.55
C GLU A 70 -64.13 -23.66 17.90
N PRO A 71 -64.65 -24.85 17.54
CA PRO A 71 -65.90 -25.01 16.81
C PRO A 71 -67.12 -24.96 17.74
N ALA A 72 -68.29 -24.86 17.11
CA ALA A 72 -69.60 -24.97 17.71
C ALA A 72 -69.79 -26.22 18.58
N GLU A 73 -70.37 -26.04 19.77
CA GLU A 73 -71.57 -26.72 20.29
C GLU A 73 -72.17 -25.98 21.49
#